data_AF-A0A7S2Q113-F1
#
_entry.id   AF-A0A7S2Q113-F1
#
_cell.length_a   1.000
_cell.length_b   1.000
_cell.length_c   1.000
_cell.angle_alpha   90.00
_cell.angle_beta   90.00
_cell.angle_gamma   90.00
#
_symmetry.space_group_name_H-M   'P 1'
#
loop_
_entity.id
_entity.type
_entity.pdbx_description
1 polymer ?
#
loop_
_entity_poly.entity_id
_entity_poly.type
_entity_poly.pdbx_seq_one_letter_code
_entity_poly.pdbx_strand_id
1 'polypeptide(L)'
;WAGFLAAGTVSLGLAAVAWAGYSRLRDFYDVYTLLCVERKASATILDMVCDSVVLIAEDGDTVSKSSQPFDFLIRQGMQGKKISSCFETERGAQELRDAL
;
A
#
# COMPACT_ATOMS: atom_id res chain seq x y z
N TRP A 1 -51.19 -6.29 -35.75
CA TRP A 1 -49.91 -6.91 -36.17
C TRP A 1 -48.71 -5.98 -36.05
N ALA A 2 -48.76 -4.71 -36.52
CA ALA A 2 -47.64 -3.76 -36.39
C ALA A 2 -47.26 -3.38 -34.93
N GLY A 3 -48.23 -3.25 -34.01
CA GLY A 3 -47.96 -2.88 -32.61
C GLY A 3 -47.25 -3.96 -31.77
N PHE A 4 -47.35 -5.24 -32.16
CA PHE A 4 -46.73 -6.35 -31.43
C PHE A 4 -45.20 -6.41 -31.70
N LEU A 5 -44.78 -6.00 -32.90
CA LEU A 5 -43.37 -5.87 -33.25
C LEU A 5 -42.70 -4.69 -32.54
N ALA A 6 -43.40 -3.56 -32.42
CA ALA A 6 -42.91 -2.39 -31.69
C ALA A 6 -42.71 -2.70 -30.19
N ALA A 7 -43.65 -3.39 -29.56
CA ALA A 7 -43.54 -3.79 -28.16
C ALA A 7 -42.33 -4.72 -27.88
N GLY A 8 -42.02 -5.63 -28.81
CA GLY A 8 -40.85 -6.51 -28.71
C GLY A 8 -39.51 -5.77 -28.86
N THR A 9 -39.45 -4.72 -29.69
CA THR A 9 -38.22 -3.91 -29.84
C THR A 9 -37.95 -3.01 -28.64
N VAL A 10 -38.99 -2.50 -27.98
CA VAL A 10 -38.85 -1.65 -26.80
C VAL A 10 -38.37 -2.46 -25.59
N SER A 11 -38.87 -3.69 -25.40
CA SER A 11 -38.44 -4.56 -24.29
C SER A 11 -36.98 -5.01 -24.45
N LEU A 12 -36.53 -5.31 -25.67
CA LEU A 12 -35.14 -5.63 -25.98
C LEU A 12 -34.21 -4.42 -25.75
N GLY A 13 -34.64 -3.22 -26.14
CA GLY A 13 -33.88 -1.99 -25.89
C GLY A 13 -33.71 -1.70 -24.39
N LEU A 14 -34.76 -1.86 -23.59
CA LEU A 14 -34.70 -1.69 -22.14
C LEU A 14 -33.81 -2.75 -21.47
N ALA A 15 -33.85 -4.00 -21.94
CA ALA A 15 -32.96 -5.05 -21.45
C ALA A 15 -31.49 -4.76 -21.77
N ALA A 16 -31.19 -4.24 -22.96
CA ALA A 16 -29.83 -3.85 -23.34
C ALA A 16 -29.30 -2.69 -22.50
N VAL A 17 -30.13 -1.68 -22.21
CA VAL A 17 -29.76 -0.56 -21.33
C VAL A 17 -29.59 -1.02 -19.89
N ALA A 18 -30.45 -1.91 -19.39
CA ALA A 18 -30.31 -2.51 -18.06
C ALA A 18 -29.02 -3.33 -17.94
N TRP A 19 -28.67 -4.09 -18.98
CA TRP A 19 -27.43 -4.88 -19.01
C TRP A 19 -26.19 -3.99 -19.05
N ALA A 20 -26.20 -2.94 -19.87
CA ALA A 20 -25.10 -1.97 -19.95
C ALA A 20 -24.95 -1.16 -18.64
N GLY A 21 -26.05 -0.87 -17.95
CA GLY A 21 -26.02 -0.25 -16.63
C GLY A 21 -25.47 -1.20 -15.56
N TYR A 22 -25.86 -2.47 -15.61
CA TYR A 22 -25.42 -3.50 -14.67
C TYR A 22 -23.91 -3.80 -14.79
N SER A 23 -23.39 -3.91 -16.02
CA SER A 23 -21.95 -4.11 -16.24
C SER A 23 -21.14 -2.94 -15.69
N ARG A 24 -21.61 -1.71 -15.89
CA ARG A 24 -20.93 -0.51 -15.40
C ARG A 24 -20.89 -0.45 -13.86
N LEU A 25 -21.97 -0.85 -13.19
CA LEU A 25 -21.99 -0.93 -11.72
C LEU A 25 -21.03 -1.99 -11.18
N ARG A 26 -20.90 -3.10 -11.89
CA ARG A 26 -19.94 -4.16 -11.55
C ARG A 26 -18.50 -3.65 -11.65
N ASP A 27 -18.16 -2.96 -12.74
CA ASP A 27 -16.83 -2.38 -12.93
C ASP A 27 -16.49 -1.37 -11.81
N PHE A 28 -17.45 -0.54 -11.41
CA PHE A 28 -17.27 0.37 -10.26
C PHE A 28 -17.06 -0.37 -8.94
N TYR A 29 -17.74 -1.49 -8.72
CA TYR A 29 -17.60 -2.29 -7.51
C TYR A 29 -16.22 -2.96 -7.44
N ASP A 30 -15.74 -3.51 -8.55
CA ASP A 30 -14.42 -4.14 -8.65
C ASP A 30 -13.30 -3.10 -8.42
N VAL A 31 -13.43 -1.90 -8.99
CA VAL A 31 -12.49 -0.80 -8.73
C VAL A 31 -12.55 -0.33 -7.27
N TYR A 32 -13.73 -0.23 -6.67
CA TYR A 32 -13.90 0.18 -5.28
C TYR A 32 -13.28 -0.82 -4.30
N THR A 33 -13.45 -2.12 -4.54
CA THR A 33 -12.85 -3.17 -3.71
C THR A 33 -11.33 -3.15 -3.82
N LEU A 34 -10.78 -2.98 -5.01
CA LEU A 34 -9.34 -2.83 -5.24
C LEU A 34 -8.78 -1.59 -4.51
N LEU A 35 -9.43 -0.44 -4.64
CA LEU A 35 -9.06 0.79 -3.91
C LEU A 35 -9.17 0.62 -2.39
N CYS A 36 -10.14 -0.14 -1.88
CA CYS A 36 -10.24 -0.44 -0.46
C CYS A 36 -9.08 -1.32 0.04
N VAL A 37 -8.64 -2.28 -0.77
CA VAL A 37 -7.48 -3.14 -0.45
C VAL A 37 -6.20 -2.31 -0.48
N GLU A 38 -6.00 -1.48 -1.51
CA GLU A 38 -4.85 -0.56 -1.57
C GLU A 38 -4.86 0.44 -0.43
N ARG A 39 -6.02 1.00 -0.08
CA ARG A 39 -6.17 1.91 1.06
C ARG A 39 -5.82 1.20 2.37
N LYS A 40 -6.27 -0.03 2.58
CA LYS A 40 -5.87 -0.82 3.76
C LYS A 40 -4.37 -1.09 3.77
N ALA A 41 -3.79 -1.52 2.66
CA ALA A 41 -2.35 -1.76 2.57
C ALA A 41 -1.54 -0.49 2.86
N SER A 42 -1.92 0.66 2.29
CA SER A 42 -1.27 1.95 2.55
C SER A 42 -1.43 2.40 4.01
N ALA A 43 -2.60 2.20 4.61
CA ALA A 43 -2.85 2.48 6.01
C ALA A 43 -1.99 1.58 6.91
N THR A 44 -1.87 0.28 6.61
CA THR A 44 -1.03 -0.64 7.39
C THR A 44 0.45 -0.32 7.24
N ILE A 45 0.91 0.08 6.05
CA ILE A 45 2.31 0.52 5.86
C ILE A 45 2.55 1.81 6.65
N LEU A 46 1.65 2.78 6.58
CA LEU A 46 1.74 4.01 7.36
C LEU A 46 1.68 3.73 8.86
N ASP A 47 0.86 2.80 9.31
CA ASP A 47 0.78 2.37 10.71
C ASP A 47 2.11 1.73 11.17
N MET A 48 2.71 0.83 10.38
CA MET A 48 4.04 0.27 10.66
C MET A 48 5.14 1.34 10.67
N VAL A 49 5.07 2.33 9.80
CA VAL A 49 6.04 3.44 9.71
C VAL A 49 5.81 4.48 10.83
N CYS A 50 4.57 4.70 11.25
CA CYS A 50 4.23 5.63 12.32
C CYS A 50 4.44 5.03 13.73
N ASP A 51 4.25 3.72 13.91
CA ASP A 51 4.59 3.00 15.16
C ASP A 51 6.11 2.81 15.32
N SER A 52 6.88 2.99 14.25
CA SER A 52 8.34 3.11 14.31
C SER A 52 8.79 4.53 14.67
N VAL A 53 8.39 5.01 15.85
CA VAL A 53 8.88 6.30 16.38
C VAL A 53 10.36 6.17 16.76
N VAL A 54 11.22 6.71 15.90
CA VAL A 54 12.64 6.93 16.18
C VAL A 54 12.83 8.41 16.44
N LEU A 55 13.20 8.75 17.67
CA LEU A 55 13.57 10.10 18.03
C LEU A 55 15.08 10.25 17.91
N ILE A 56 15.51 11.24 17.13
CA ILE A 56 16.91 11.61 16.99
C ILE A 56 17.21 12.68 18.05
N ALA A 57 18.35 12.56 18.72
CA ALA A 57 18.81 13.56 19.68
C ALA A 57 19.18 14.87 18.96
N GLU A 58 19.37 15.95 19.72
CA GLU A 58 19.70 17.28 19.18
C GLU A 58 21.03 17.31 18.39
N ASP A 59 21.87 16.29 18.55
CA ASP A 59 23.10 16.09 17.79
C ASP A 59 22.86 15.59 16.35
N GLY A 60 21.63 15.18 16.02
CA GLY A 60 21.23 14.74 14.69
C GLY A 60 21.78 13.36 14.27
N ASP A 61 22.55 12.69 15.11
CA ASP A 61 23.23 11.42 14.79
C ASP A 61 22.85 10.31 15.78
N THR A 62 22.51 10.64 17.03
CA THR A 62 22.21 9.64 18.06
C THR A 62 20.71 9.39 18.17
N VAL A 63 20.29 8.12 18.21
CA VAL A 63 18.89 7.75 18.47
C VAL A 63 18.61 7.89 19.98
N SER A 64 17.81 8.88 20.37
CA SER A 64 17.41 9.08 21.77
C SER A 64 16.37 8.06 22.24
N LYS A 65 15.47 7.65 21.34
CA LYS A 65 14.44 6.65 21.60
C LYS A 65 14.17 5.85 20.33
N SER A 66 14.28 4.53 20.41
CA SER A 66 13.82 3.61 19.38
C SER A 66 12.58 2.87 19.86
N SER A 67 11.70 2.52 18.94
CA SER A 67 10.59 1.60 19.22
C SER A 67 10.98 0.18 18.83
N GLN A 68 10.35 -0.79 19.50
CA GLN A 68 10.61 -2.22 19.31
C GLN A 68 10.44 -2.71 17.86
N PRO A 69 9.44 -2.23 17.08
CA PRO A 69 9.31 -2.56 15.65
C PRO A 69 10.50 -2.06 14.82
N PHE A 70 11.03 -0.88 15.13
CA PHE A 70 12.20 -0.34 14.45
C PHE A 70 13.46 -1.15 14.76
N ASP A 71 13.66 -1.51 16.03
CA ASP A 71 14.77 -2.36 16.45
C ASP A 71 14.69 -3.75 15.82
N PHE A 72 13.48 -4.27 15.58
CA PHE A 72 13.26 -5.51 14.85
C PHE A 72 13.64 -5.40 13.37
N LEU A 73 13.25 -4.30 12.70
CA LEU A 73 13.60 -4.05 11.30
C LEU A 73 15.12 -3.95 11.09
N ILE A 74 15.81 -3.24 11.97
CA ILE A 74 17.27 -3.07 11.92
C ILE A 74 18.00 -4.30 12.51
N ARG A 75 17.27 -5.26 13.09
CA ARG A 75 17.79 -6.47 13.77
C ARG A 75 18.76 -6.18 14.91
N GLN A 76 18.74 -4.96 15.43
CA GLN A 76 19.53 -4.54 16.58
C GLN A 76 18.82 -3.40 17.32
N GLY A 77 19.02 -3.34 18.64
CA GLY A 77 18.56 -2.20 19.45
C GLY A 77 19.33 -0.94 19.08
N MET A 78 18.60 0.10 18.67
CA MET A 78 19.16 1.36 18.19
C MET A 78 19.16 2.47 19.23
N GLN A 79 18.44 2.34 20.34
CA GLN A 79 18.45 3.33 21.41
C GLN A 79 19.88 3.62 21.93
N GLY A 80 20.26 4.90 21.95
CA GLY A 80 21.58 5.38 22.36
C GLY A 80 22.69 5.13 21.34
N LYS A 81 22.39 4.55 20.17
CA LYS A 81 23.36 4.33 19.10
C LYS A 81 23.27 5.40 18.03
N LYS A 82 24.35 5.52 17.28
CA LYS A 82 24.41 6.40 16.11
C LYS A 82 23.69 5.78 14.92
N ILE A 83 22.88 6.57 14.23
CA ILE A 83 22.19 6.14 13.00
C ILE A 83 23.22 5.84 11.89
N SER A 84 24.33 6.57 11.86
CA SER A 84 25.45 6.33 10.95
C SER A 84 25.98 4.89 10.98
N SER A 85 25.92 4.21 12.13
CA SER A 85 26.34 2.80 12.26
C SER A 85 25.46 1.80 11.47
N CYS A 86 24.20 2.17 11.17
CA CYS A 86 23.33 1.34 10.32
C CYS A 86 23.79 1.33 8.86
N PHE A 87 24.32 2.44 8.36
CA PHE A 87 24.71 2.58 6.95
C PHE A 87 26.07 1.94 6.65
N GLU A 88 26.92 1.74 7.66
CA GLU A 88 28.22 1.07 7.47
C GLU A 88 28.09 -0.42 7.16
N THR A 89 27.00 -1.06 7.60
CA THR A 89 26.74 -2.47 7.34
C THR A 89 26.51 -2.76 5.85
N GLU A 90 25.97 -1.80 5.08
CA GLU A 90 25.78 -1.97 3.63
C GLU A 90 27.09 -1.87 2.83
N ARG A 91 28.07 -1.08 3.29
CA ARG A 91 29.38 -0.99 2.61
C ARG A 91 30.17 -2.30 2.71
N GLY A 92 30.13 -2.98 3.86
CA GLY A 92 30.77 -4.30 4.00
C GLY A 92 30.14 -5.38 3.12
N ALA A 93 28.83 -5.29 2.84
CA ALA A 93 28.14 -6.21 1.94
C ALA A 93 28.41 -5.93 0.45
N GLN A 94 28.76 -4.69 0.10
CA GLN A 94 29.15 -4.29 -1.26
C GLN A 94 30.59 -4.75 -1.57
N GLU A 95 31.53 -4.55 -0.64
CA GLU A 95 32.93 -4.97 -0.80
C GLU A 95 33.07 -6.50 -0.93
N LEU A 96 32.20 -7.29 -0.28
CA LEU A 96 32.16 -8.75 -0.44
C LEU A 96 31.57 -9.20 -1.79
N ARG A 97 30.77 -8.38 -2.48
CA ARG A 97 30.31 -8.66 -3.85
C ARG A 97 31.36 -8.28 -4.89
N ASP A 98 32.12 -7.22 -4.64
CA ASP A 98 33.19 -6.78 -5.54
C ASP A 98 34.48 -7.62 -5.38
N ALA A 99 34.60 -8.38 -4.29
CA ALA A 99 35.69 -9.33 -4.03
C ALA A 99 35.40 -10.78 -4.52
N LEU A 100 34.23 -11.03 -5.12
CA LEU A 100 33.80 -12.31 -5.70
C LEU A 100 33.73 -12.22 -7.23
#